data_AF-A0A2V8JHL0-F1
#
_entry.id   AF-A0A2V8JHL0-F1
#
_cell.length_a   1.000
_cell.length_b   1.000
_cell.length_c   1.000
_cell.angle_alpha   90.00
_cell.angle_beta   90.00
_cell.angle_gamma   90.00
#
_symmetry.space_group_name_H-M   'P 1'
#
loop_
_entity.id
_entity.type
_entity.pdbx_description
1 polymer ?
#
loop_
_entity_poly.entity_id
_entity_poly.type
_entity_poly.pdbx_seq_one_letter_code
_entity_poly.pdbx_strand_id
1 'polypeptide(L)'
;MINNQYPWTMKKFTDLPSALIINHQSFFSSHVARLSQVCCCPLQGGEYVLERTTPSPLAALLLPGLGAVVFAVTLIQVLFLSQGAEGLFRDSDTGWHLRNGEAILNTATVPRVDGFSYTRNGRQWVAWEWLSDAVLGGAHRIAGLPGVALLAALAIALTAWGAARLSLSLGGNLFFTAAAIVLLLGVTSIHWLARPHVFSWLVSLPFLWVAEHERRSPRRAIYGLPLLACLWANLHGSFLLGPAILFLYAIGEWLGGGISNREFRIANSRSAVKRGTRFAAACFACLLATFINPYGWRLHEHVIAYLKNSYLMDHISEFRSFSFHSSGALYVELFLLVGILGAVAMLRQRAFGPALLTLGMLHLALYSARHVPAAAVLLLPLSVAALSREAEDWPRLRPLVDYSKRLRAIDRKIWGVVPIVLVLAGTLAGLATMAHAGRVGFNSAKFPVRAADFLEQHGLDDRVFTKDQWGGYLIYRFAGRTKVFMDGRSDFYGQDLLETYAQLVEVKPGWDAVLKRYDVRFVLVPPDHALASVLQLSSDWKRVYADSVADVFERVG
;
A
#
# COMPACT_ATOMS: atom_id res chain seq x y z
N MET A 1 -43.46 -56.24 10.48
CA MET A 1 -44.79 -56.86 10.30
C MET A 1 -45.75 -55.71 10.02
N ILE A 2 -45.99 -55.32 8.77
CA ILE A 2 -46.91 -55.90 7.76
C ILE A 2 -48.35 -56.01 8.27
N ASN A 3 -49.26 -55.14 7.83
CA ASN A 3 -50.32 -55.36 6.80
C ASN A 3 -51.38 -54.23 6.88
N ASN A 4 -51.55 -53.40 5.84
CA ASN A 4 -52.50 -53.51 4.71
C ASN A 4 -53.99 -53.45 5.07
N GLN A 5 -54.73 -52.51 4.46
CA GLN A 5 -55.84 -52.80 3.53
C GLN A 5 -56.37 -51.51 2.83
N TYR A 6 -56.42 -51.58 1.48
CA TYR A 6 -57.14 -50.71 0.51
C TYR A 6 -58.68 -50.92 0.63
N PRO A 7 -59.62 -50.12 0.02
CA PRO A 7 -59.57 -49.61 -1.36
C PRO A 7 -60.31 -48.29 -1.71
N TRP A 8 -60.18 -47.91 -2.99
CA TRP A 8 -60.78 -46.79 -3.72
C TRP A 8 -62.26 -47.01 -4.10
N THR A 9 -63.10 -45.95 -4.18
CA THR A 9 -63.79 -45.49 -5.43
C THR A 9 -64.75 -44.29 -5.28
N MET A 10 -64.62 -43.38 -6.26
CA MET A 10 -65.50 -42.32 -6.85
C MET A 10 -66.97 -42.13 -6.42
N LYS A 11 -67.46 -40.88 -6.25
CA LYS A 11 -68.01 -39.97 -7.30
C LYS A 11 -68.55 -38.63 -6.74
N LYS A 12 -68.16 -37.54 -7.44
CA LYS A 12 -68.78 -36.21 -7.69
C LYS A 12 -69.79 -35.59 -6.70
N PHE A 13 -69.49 -34.36 -6.26
CA PHE A 13 -70.46 -33.27 -6.25
C PHE A 13 -69.81 -31.96 -6.71
N THR A 14 -70.49 -31.32 -7.65
CA THR A 14 -70.26 -30.00 -8.24
C THR A 14 -70.65 -28.91 -7.25
N ASP A 15 -69.83 -27.85 -7.19
CA ASP A 15 -70.20 -26.42 -7.23
C ASP A 15 -69.42 -25.51 -6.26
N LEU A 16 -68.85 -24.45 -6.87
CA LEU A 16 -68.46 -23.13 -6.31
C LEU A 16 -67.10 -22.98 -5.58
N PRO A 17 -66.48 -21.78 -5.59
CA PRO A 17 -65.58 -21.34 -6.64
C PRO A 17 -64.13 -21.13 -6.15
N SER A 18 -63.23 -21.14 -7.11
CA SER A 18 -61.80 -20.86 -7.00
C SER A 18 -61.48 -19.49 -6.40
N ALA A 19 -60.83 -19.46 -5.23
CA ALA A 19 -59.66 -18.61 -4.93
C ALA A 19 -59.22 -18.77 -3.46
N LEU A 20 -58.32 -19.72 -3.17
CA LEU A 20 -57.50 -19.67 -1.96
C LEU A 20 -56.13 -20.29 -2.24
N ILE A 21 -55.22 -19.50 -2.82
CA ILE A 21 -53.78 -19.72 -2.70
C ILE A 21 -53.23 -18.42 -2.12
N ILE A 22 -53.00 -18.43 -0.81
CA ILE A 22 -52.41 -17.32 -0.06
C ILE A 22 -50.93 -17.26 -0.43
N ASN A 23 -50.54 -16.13 -1.01
CA ASN A 23 -49.22 -15.84 -1.53
C ASN A 23 -48.35 -15.26 -0.40
N HIS A 24 -47.31 -15.98 0.03
CA HIS A 24 -46.28 -15.48 0.96
C HIS A 24 -45.27 -14.59 0.20
N GLN A 25 -45.73 -13.47 -0.37
CA GLN A 25 -44.88 -12.41 -0.92
C GLN A 25 -45.56 -11.05 -0.81
N SER A 26 -45.76 -10.55 0.41
CA SER A 26 -46.18 -9.16 0.59
C SER A 26 -45.88 -8.66 1.99
N PHE A 27 -44.60 -8.44 2.32
CA PHE A 27 -44.28 -7.55 3.46
C PHE A 27 -42.98 -6.72 3.31
N PHE A 28 -42.26 -6.84 2.19
CA PHE A 28 -41.08 -6.01 1.92
C PHE A 28 -41.00 -5.59 0.44
N SER A 29 -41.96 -4.79 -0.06
CA SER A 29 -41.84 -4.27 -1.44
C SER A 29 -42.35 -2.85 -1.70
N SER A 30 -42.80 -2.08 -0.70
CA SER A 30 -43.38 -0.76 -0.99
C SER A 30 -42.38 0.40 -1.08
N HIS A 31 -41.15 0.25 -0.56
CA HIS A 31 -40.15 1.34 -0.58
C HIS A 31 -38.97 1.13 -1.56
N VAL A 32 -38.67 -0.11 -1.95
CA VAL A 32 -37.59 -0.40 -2.93
C VAL A 32 -38.10 -0.34 -4.38
N ALA A 33 -39.39 -0.58 -4.61
CA ALA A 33 -39.98 -0.63 -5.95
C ALA A 33 -40.00 0.71 -6.70
N ARG A 34 -39.77 1.85 -6.03
CA ARG A 34 -39.67 3.17 -6.70
C ARG A 34 -38.28 3.49 -7.27
N LEU A 35 -37.24 2.68 -6.98
CA LEU A 35 -35.86 2.95 -7.44
C LEU A 35 -35.48 2.24 -8.74
N SER A 36 -36.29 1.30 -9.20
CA SER A 36 -36.17 0.61 -10.49
C SER A 36 -37.44 0.84 -11.30
N GLN A 37 -37.35 1.49 -12.47
CA GLN A 37 -38.44 1.44 -13.44
C GLN A 37 -38.56 -0.01 -13.91
N VAL A 38 -39.58 -0.70 -13.42
CA VAL A 38 -39.98 -2.03 -13.91
C VAL A 38 -41.16 -1.79 -14.85
N CYS A 39 -40.91 -1.76 -16.15
CA CYS A 39 -41.96 -1.86 -17.16
C CYS A 39 -42.13 -3.36 -17.50
N CYS A 40 -43.20 -3.98 -17.00
CA CYS A 40 -43.58 -5.30 -17.49
C CYS A 40 -44.38 -5.11 -18.79
N CYS A 41 -43.76 -5.35 -19.95
CA CYS A 41 -44.48 -5.50 -21.21
C CYS A 41 -44.83 -6.98 -21.41
N PRO A 42 -46.11 -7.37 -21.61
CA PRO A 42 -46.45 -8.75 -21.88
C PRO A 42 -46.16 -9.10 -23.34
N LEU A 43 -45.22 -10.02 -23.59
CA LEU A 43 -45.11 -10.71 -24.88
C LEU A 43 -45.99 -11.96 -24.84
N GLN A 44 -46.79 -12.16 -25.89
CA GLN A 44 -47.52 -13.40 -26.14
C GLN A 44 -46.52 -14.56 -26.24
N GLY A 45 -46.52 -15.45 -25.24
CA GLY A 45 -45.71 -16.66 -25.24
C GLY A 45 -44.68 -16.74 -24.12
N GLY A 46 -45.13 -16.84 -22.87
CA GLY A 46 -44.53 -17.70 -21.84
C GLY A 46 -43.07 -17.51 -21.36
N GLU A 47 -42.27 -16.58 -21.89
CA GLU A 47 -40.92 -16.29 -21.39
C GLU A 47 -40.83 -14.85 -20.88
N TYR A 48 -40.69 -14.72 -19.56
CA TYR A 48 -40.36 -13.44 -18.93
C TYR A 48 -38.90 -13.08 -19.27
N VAL A 49 -38.70 -12.19 -20.24
CA VAL A 49 -37.42 -11.52 -20.42
C VAL A 49 -37.24 -10.55 -19.24
N LEU A 50 -36.34 -10.88 -18.31
CA LEU A 50 -35.84 -9.90 -17.33
C LEU A 50 -35.15 -8.78 -18.10
N GLU A 51 -35.90 -7.72 -18.38
CA GLU A 51 -35.37 -6.50 -18.96
C GLU A 51 -34.24 -6.01 -18.05
N ARG A 52 -33.07 -5.73 -18.63
CA ARG A 52 -31.86 -5.34 -17.89
C ARG A 52 -32.13 -4.04 -17.15
N THR A 53 -32.62 -4.10 -15.92
CA THR A 53 -32.86 -2.94 -15.06
C THR A 53 -31.56 -2.14 -14.94
N THR A 54 -31.48 -1.03 -15.66
CA THR A 54 -30.49 0.02 -15.40
C THR A 54 -30.92 0.72 -14.12
N PRO A 55 -30.01 0.91 -13.14
CA PRO A 55 -30.35 1.73 -11.99
C PRO A 55 -30.77 3.11 -12.47
N SER A 56 -31.76 3.70 -11.82
CA SER A 56 -32.15 5.08 -12.10
C SER A 56 -30.95 6.02 -11.93
N PRO A 57 -30.89 7.18 -12.62
CA PRO A 57 -29.79 8.13 -12.46
C PRO A 57 -29.56 8.54 -11.00
N LEU A 58 -30.65 8.66 -10.23
CA LEU A 58 -30.60 8.92 -8.79
C LEU A 58 -29.97 7.76 -8.01
N ALA A 59 -30.38 6.52 -8.29
CA ALA A 59 -29.78 5.34 -7.66
C ALA A 59 -28.29 5.17 -8.01
N ALA A 60 -27.90 5.49 -9.25
CA ALA A 60 -26.50 5.45 -9.69
C ALA A 60 -25.63 6.48 -8.93
N LEU A 61 -26.20 7.61 -8.53
CA LEU A 61 -25.53 8.65 -7.76
C LEU A 61 -25.46 8.34 -6.25
N LEU A 62 -26.55 7.81 -5.68
CA LEU A 62 -26.71 7.62 -4.24
C LEU A 62 -26.14 6.30 -3.72
N LEU A 63 -26.26 5.21 -4.47
CA LEU A 63 -25.74 3.92 -4.04
C LEU A 63 -24.22 3.89 -4.26
N PRO A 64 -23.42 3.37 -3.31
CA PRO A 64 -22.00 3.18 -3.55
C PRO A 64 -21.75 1.82 -4.21
N GLY A 65 -20.94 1.81 -5.28
CA GLY A 65 -20.34 0.56 -5.78
C GLY A 65 -19.22 0.07 -4.83
N LEU A 66 -18.77 -1.17 -4.98
CA LEU A 66 -17.71 -1.78 -4.18
C LEU A 66 -16.46 -0.91 -4.15
N GLY A 67 -16.07 -0.32 -5.29
CA GLY A 67 -14.92 0.58 -5.35
C GLY A 67 -15.07 1.78 -4.43
N ALA A 68 -16.24 2.44 -4.44
CA ALA A 68 -16.54 3.57 -3.56
C ALA A 68 -16.51 3.17 -2.08
N VAL A 69 -17.09 2.01 -1.75
CA VAL A 69 -17.04 1.46 -0.39
C VAL A 69 -15.61 1.17 0.05
N VAL A 70 -14.81 0.49 -0.79
CA VAL A 70 -13.41 0.18 -0.50
C VAL A 70 -12.61 1.46 -0.26
N PHE A 71 -12.77 2.47 -1.12
CA PHE A 71 -12.11 3.77 -0.95
C PHE A 71 -12.48 4.42 0.38
N ALA A 72 -13.79 4.55 0.65
CA ALA A 72 -14.31 5.20 1.85
C ALA A 72 -13.89 4.47 3.14
N VAL A 73 -14.04 3.15 3.19
CA VAL A 73 -13.66 2.33 4.34
C VAL A 73 -12.16 2.40 4.56
N THR A 74 -11.34 2.33 3.51
CA THR A 74 -9.88 2.43 3.65
C THR A 74 -9.47 3.81 4.18
N LEU A 75 -10.05 4.88 3.66
CA LEU A 75 -9.75 6.25 4.10
C LEU A 75 -10.10 6.43 5.58
N ILE A 76 -11.29 5.96 6.00
CA ILE A 76 -11.71 6.01 7.40
C ILE A 76 -10.82 5.14 8.28
N GLN A 77 -10.50 3.93 7.81
CA GLN A 77 -9.67 2.97 8.54
C GLN A 77 -8.28 3.52 8.83
N VAL A 78 -7.67 4.21 7.87
CA VAL A 78 -6.32 4.77 8.00
C VAL A 78 -6.30 6.01 8.90
N LEU A 79 -7.30 6.90 8.78
CA LEU A 79 -7.27 8.19 9.47
C LEU A 79 -7.89 8.16 10.87
N PHE A 80 -8.88 7.30 11.11
CA PHE A 80 -9.67 7.34 12.35
C PHE A 80 -9.67 6.03 13.14
N LEU A 81 -9.29 4.91 12.52
CA LEU A 81 -9.22 3.59 13.15
C LEU A 81 -7.78 3.05 13.07
N SER A 82 -7.48 1.84 13.56
CA SER A 82 -6.15 1.20 13.42
C SER A 82 -4.94 2.10 13.75
N GLN A 83 -5.00 2.82 14.88
CA GLN A 83 -4.05 3.87 15.34
C GLN A 83 -4.29 5.28 14.79
N GLY A 84 -5.15 5.43 13.79
CA GLY A 84 -5.59 6.69 13.21
C GLY A 84 -4.46 7.46 12.54
N ALA A 85 -4.68 8.76 12.35
CA ALA A 85 -3.71 9.66 11.73
C ALA A 85 -2.35 9.68 12.43
N GLU A 86 -2.28 9.44 13.75
CA GLU A 86 -1.00 9.30 14.47
C GLU A 86 -0.20 8.08 14.02
N GLY A 87 -0.88 7.00 13.63
CA GLY A 87 -0.25 5.78 13.12
C GLY A 87 0.59 6.03 11.86
N LEU A 88 0.23 7.03 11.04
CA LEU A 88 0.99 7.43 9.86
C LEU A 88 2.33 8.09 10.20
N PHE A 89 2.48 8.63 11.41
CA PHE A 89 3.68 9.30 11.90
C PHE A 89 4.40 8.50 12.99
N ARG A 90 4.14 7.20 13.10
CA ARG A 90 4.82 6.31 14.07
C ARG A 90 6.30 6.11 13.78
N ASP A 91 6.79 6.67 12.68
CA ASP A 91 8.14 6.59 12.18
C ASP A 91 8.71 8.01 11.98
N SER A 92 9.98 8.21 12.34
CA SER A 92 10.61 9.54 12.28
C SER A 92 10.91 10.05 10.89
N ASP A 93 11.09 9.17 9.89
CA ASP A 93 11.66 9.57 8.60
C ASP A 93 10.75 10.49 7.82
N THR A 94 9.44 10.40 8.07
CA THR A 94 8.48 11.41 7.60
C THR A 94 9.00 12.82 7.92
N GLY A 95 9.60 13.03 9.08
CA GLY A 95 10.10 14.34 9.49
C GLY A 95 11.20 14.91 8.61
N TRP A 96 12.19 14.12 8.19
CA TRP A 96 13.24 14.61 7.30
C TRP A 96 12.75 14.73 5.85
N HIS A 97 11.85 13.85 5.38
CA HIS A 97 11.20 14.00 4.07
C HIS A 97 10.46 15.34 3.95
N LEU A 98 9.73 15.73 5.01
CA LEU A 98 9.04 17.02 5.06
C LEU A 98 9.99 18.20 4.95
N ARG A 99 11.08 18.20 5.73
CA ARG A 99 12.06 19.30 5.69
C ARG A 99 12.85 19.34 4.39
N ASN A 100 13.18 18.18 3.81
CA ASN A 100 13.78 18.12 2.50
C ASN A 100 12.85 18.69 1.42
N GLY A 101 11.58 18.31 1.46
CA GLY A 101 10.54 18.82 0.56
C GLY A 101 10.35 20.33 0.65
N GLU A 102 10.30 20.87 1.87
CA GLU A 102 10.25 22.31 2.08
C GLU A 102 11.51 23.02 1.60
N ALA A 103 12.70 22.43 1.77
CA ALA A 103 13.93 23.00 1.24
C ALA A 103 13.92 23.04 -0.30
N ILE A 104 13.46 21.97 -0.95
CA ILE A 104 13.29 21.90 -2.41
C ILE A 104 12.33 22.99 -2.89
N LEU A 105 11.17 23.12 -2.26
CA LEU A 105 10.17 24.11 -2.64
C LEU A 105 10.61 25.56 -2.37
N ASN A 106 11.49 25.80 -1.40
CA ASN A 106 12.05 27.14 -1.14
C ASN A 106 13.16 27.52 -2.10
N THR A 107 14.01 26.56 -2.49
CA THR A 107 15.20 26.82 -3.29
C THR A 107 15.00 26.56 -4.78
N ALA A 108 13.92 25.86 -5.15
CA ALA A 108 13.70 25.27 -6.47
C ALA A 108 14.87 24.38 -6.93
N THR A 109 15.64 23.80 -6.00
CA THR A 109 16.78 22.94 -6.28
C THR A 109 16.65 21.60 -5.55
N VAL A 110 17.07 20.52 -6.23
CA VAL A 110 17.13 19.19 -5.63
C VAL A 110 18.48 19.04 -4.91
N PRO A 111 18.48 18.73 -3.59
CA PRO A 111 19.71 18.61 -2.80
C PRO A 111 20.66 17.56 -3.35
N ARG A 112 21.95 17.89 -3.38
CA ARG A 112 23.03 16.96 -3.77
C ARG A 112 23.97 16.63 -2.62
N VAL A 113 23.76 17.28 -1.47
CA VAL A 113 24.58 17.13 -0.27
C VAL A 113 23.67 17.05 0.94
N ASP A 114 24.12 16.36 1.98
CA ASP A 114 23.43 16.33 3.26
C ASP A 114 23.58 17.65 4.00
N GLY A 115 22.47 18.08 4.60
CA GLY A 115 22.41 19.24 5.48
C GLY A 115 21.81 18.93 6.85
N PHE A 116 21.49 17.67 7.17
CA PHE A 116 20.80 17.33 8.42
C PHE A 116 21.68 16.67 9.47
N SER A 117 22.75 15.98 9.08
CA SER A 117 23.66 15.32 10.01
C SER A 117 24.94 16.10 10.21
N TYR A 118 25.50 16.08 11.42
CA TYR A 118 26.84 16.67 11.65
C TYR A 118 27.97 15.69 11.37
N THR A 119 27.71 14.38 11.40
CA THR A 119 28.70 13.33 11.13
C THR A 119 29.03 13.20 9.65
N ARG A 120 28.08 13.55 8.75
CA ARG A 120 28.24 13.51 7.30
C ARG A 120 27.82 14.83 6.63
N ASN A 121 27.84 15.95 7.35
CA ASN A 121 27.45 17.26 6.80
C ASN A 121 28.23 17.57 5.51
N GLY A 122 27.52 18.04 4.47
CA GLY A 122 28.10 18.40 3.18
C GLY A 122 28.57 17.22 2.32
N ARG A 123 28.41 15.97 2.77
CA ARG A 123 28.70 14.78 1.95
C ARG A 123 27.64 14.60 0.87
N GLN A 124 28.04 14.00 -0.26
CA GLN A 124 27.14 13.77 -1.38
C GLN A 124 25.97 12.87 -0.97
N TRP A 125 24.76 13.31 -1.26
CA TRP A 125 23.52 12.60 -0.98
C TRP A 125 22.67 12.55 -2.25
N VAL A 126 22.14 11.35 -2.55
CA VAL A 126 21.17 11.12 -3.62
C VAL A 126 19.77 11.12 -3.01
N ALA A 127 19.07 12.26 -3.09
CA ALA A 127 17.67 12.36 -2.68
C ALA A 127 16.77 11.69 -3.75
N TRP A 128 16.80 10.37 -3.83
CA TRP A 128 16.07 9.56 -4.82
C TRP A 128 14.53 9.63 -4.69
N GLU A 129 14.02 10.31 -3.67
CA GLU A 129 12.60 10.48 -3.36
C GLU A 129 12.18 11.97 -3.44
N TRP A 130 13.01 12.83 -4.04
CA TRP A 130 12.85 14.28 -4.02
C TRP A 130 11.45 14.78 -4.45
N LEU A 131 10.80 14.14 -5.43
CA LEU A 131 9.48 14.58 -5.87
C LEU A 131 8.42 14.26 -4.84
N SER A 132 8.50 13.08 -4.21
CA SER A 132 7.64 12.72 -3.09
C SER A 132 7.86 13.67 -1.92
N ASP A 133 9.12 14.02 -1.62
CA ASP A 133 9.46 15.00 -0.58
C ASP A 133 8.82 16.36 -0.90
N ALA A 134 8.96 16.86 -2.12
CA ALA A 134 8.35 18.12 -2.54
C ALA A 134 6.81 18.10 -2.41
N VAL A 135 6.16 16.99 -2.78
CA VAL A 135 4.70 16.83 -2.63
C VAL A 135 4.30 16.80 -1.14
N LEU A 136 5.02 16.05 -0.30
CA LEU A 136 4.77 15.99 1.15
C LEU A 136 5.02 17.34 1.83
N GLY A 137 6.12 18.03 1.48
CA GLY A 137 6.44 19.38 1.95
C GLY A 137 5.39 20.41 1.50
N GLY A 138 4.85 20.28 0.29
CA GLY A 138 3.75 21.11 -0.20
C GLY A 138 2.47 20.90 0.62
N ALA A 139 2.10 19.64 0.88
CA ALA A 139 0.96 19.31 1.73
C ALA A 139 1.14 19.85 3.17
N HIS A 140 2.37 19.78 3.69
CA HIS A 140 2.71 20.33 5.00
C HIS A 140 2.62 21.85 5.06
N ARG A 141 3.04 22.58 4.02
CA ARG A 141 2.87 24.05 3.96
C ARG A 141 1.40 24.49 3.93
N ILE A 142 0.54 23.72 3.26
CA ILE A 142 -0.87 24.08 3.09
C ILE A 142 -1.66 23.82 4.37
N ALA A 143 -1.46 22.66 5.02
CA ALA A 143 -2.33 22.22 6.11
C ALA A 143 -1.58 21.49 7.25
N GLY A 144 -0.27 21.66 7.37
CA GLY A 144 0.55 20.99 8.39
C GLY A 144 0.56 19.47 8.28
N LEU A 145 0.81 18.78 9.39
CA LEU A 145 0.75 17.33 9.49
C LEU A 145 -0.63 16.74 9.10
N PRO A 146 -1.78 17.40 9.35
CA PRO A 146 -3.07 16.98 8.78
C PRO A 146 -3.08 16.87 7.25
N GLY A 147 -2.50 17.84 6.53
CA GLY A 147 -2.39 17.77 5.07
C GLY A 147 -1.60 16.56 4.60
N VAL A 148 -0.50 16.27 5.29
CA VAL A 148 0.38 15.11 5.02
C VAL A 148 -0.35 13.80 5.30
N ALA A 149 -1.06 13.70 6.43
CA ALA A 149 -1.85 12.54 6.80
C ALA A 149 -2.94 12.24 5.76
N LEU A 150 -3.67 13.27 5.33
CA LEU A 150 -4.71 13.15 4.31
C LEU A 150 -4.13 12.67 2.99
N LEU A 151 -3.02 13.25 2.54
CA LEU A 151 -2.36 12.87 1.29
C LEU A 151 -1.92 11.39 1.30
N ALA A 152 -1.26 10.95 2.37
CA ALA A 152 -0.84 9.55 2.51
C ALA A 152 -2.05 8.61 2.56
N ALA A 153 -3.09 8.96 3.32
CA ALA A 153 -4.30 8.16 3.42
C ALA A 153 -5.06 8.08 2.09
N LEU A 154 -5.10 9.16 1.31
CA LEU A 154 -5.65 9.16 -0.04
C LEU A 154 -4.86 8.24 -0.97
N ALA A 155 -3.53 8.26 -0.93
CA ALA A 155 -2.70 7.34 -1.73
C ALA A 155 -2.97 5.87 -1.37
N ILE A 156 -3.10 5.54 -0.09
CA ILE A 156 -3.43 4.19 0.39
C ILE A 156 -4.86 3.79 -0.03
N ALA A 157 -5.84 4.68 0.13
CA ALA A 157 -7.23 4.43 -0.25
C ALA A 157 -7.39 4.26 -1.78
N LEU A 158 -6.67 5.06 -2.58
CA LEU A 158 -6.60 4.91 -4.02
C LEU A 158 -5.91 3.61 -4.45
N THR A 159 -4.91 3.16 -3.69
CA THR A 159 -4.27 1.86 -3.92
C THR A 159 -5.26 0.71 -3.68
N ALA A 160 -5.96 0.69 -2.55
CA ALA A 160 -6.97 -0.33 -2.25
C ALA A 160 -8.12 -0.31 -3.27
N TRP A 161 -8.60 0.88 -3.64
CA TRP A 161 -9.57 1.07 -4.71
C TRP A 161 -9.05 0.52 -6.04
N GLY A 162 -7.83 0.89 -6.44
CA GLY A 162 -7.21 0.46 -7.69
C GLY A 162 -7.03 -1.05 -7.75
N ALA A 163 -6.62 -1.69 -6.66
CA ALA A 163 -6.50 -3.14 -6.54
C ALA A 163 -7.88 -3.82 -6.67
N ALA A 164 -8.92 -3.31 -6.02
CA ALA A 164 -10.28 -3.84 -6.15
C ALA A 164 -10.80 -3.72 -7.59
N ARG A 165 -10.61 -2.55 -8.22
CA ARG A 165 -11.00 -2.31 -9.61
C ARG A 165 -10.22 -3.18 -10.58
N LEU A 166 -8.93 -3.39 -10.33
CA LEU A 166 -8.10 -4.29 -11.12
C LEU A 166 -8.66 -5.71 -11.03
N SER A 167 -8.81 -6.26 -9.82
CA SER A 167 -9.40 -7.60 -9.61
C SER A 167 -10.72 -7.78 -10.39
N LEU A 168 -11.65 -6.85 -10.21
CA LEU A 168 -12.95 -6.89 -10.89
C LEU A 168 -12.83 -6.74 -12.42
N SER A 169 -11.89 -5.96 -12.92
CA SER A 169 -11.65 -5.81 -14.38
C SER A 169 -11.13 -7.11 -15.01
N LEU A 170 -10.39 -7.90 -14.23
CA LEU A 170 -9.78 -9.17 -14.66
C LEU A 170 -10.70 -10.38 -14.54
N GLY A 171 -11.95 -10.17 -14.11
CA GLY A 171 -12.93 -11.24 -13.93
C GLY A 171 -13.12 -11.68 -12.49
N GLY A 172 -12.46 -11.07 -11.51
CA GLY A 172 -12.57 -11.43 -10.09
C GLY A 172 -14.01 -11.45 -9.59
N ASN A 173 -14.33 -12.45 -8.77
CA ASN A 173 -15.58 -12.54 -8.02
C ASN A 173 -15.63 -11.39 -7.01
N LEU A 174 -16.82 -10.79 -6.85
CA LEU A 174 -17.05 -9.62 -6.01
C LEU A 174 -16.77 -9.93 -4.53
N PHE A 175 -17.21 -11.09 -4.04
CA PHE A 175 -17.00 -11.51 -2.65
C PHE A 175 -15.54 -11.86 -2.38
N PHE A 176 -14.89 -12.56 -3.30
CA PHE A 176 -13.46 -12.86 -3.18
C PHE A 176 -12.63 -11.59 -3.25
N THR A 177 -13.03 -10.62 -4.07
CA THR A 177 -12.39 -9.30 -4.11
C THR A 177 -12.58 -8.56 -2.79
N ALA A 178 -13.79 -8.52 -2.23
CA ALA A 178 -14.03 -7.89 -0.93
C ALA A 178 -13.18 -8.52 0.18
N ALA A 179 -13.12 -9.86 0.26
CA ALA A 179 -12.29 -10.59 1.21
C ALA A 179 -10.79 -10.29 1.01
N ALA A 180 -10.32 -10.25 -0.24
CA ALA A 180 -8.94 -9.91 -0.54
C ALA A 180 -8.59 -8.45 -0.22
N ILE A 181 -9.55 -7.52 -0.26
CA ILE A 181 -9.30 -6.15 0.20
C ILE A 181 -9.15 -6.09 1.72
N VAL A 182 -9.96 -6.81 2.48
CA VAL A 182 -9.76 -6.90 3.94
C VAL A 182 -8.37 -7.45 4.24
N LEU A 183 -7.96 -8.51 3.52
CA LEU A 183 -6.63 -9.09 3.62
C LEU A 183 -5.53 -8.10 3.22
N LEU A 184 -5.71 -7.37 2.12
CA LEU A 184 -4.79 -6.32 1.64
C LEU A 184 -4.58 -5.25 2.71
N LEU A 185 -5.66 -4.77 3.34
CA LEU A 185 -5.57 -3.75 4.39
C LEU A 185 -4.83 -4.29 5.62
N GLY A 186 -5.12 -5.51 6.05
CA GLY A 186 -4.41 -6.15 7.17
C GLY A 186 -2.92 -6.39 6.89
N VAL A 187 -2.56 -6.78 5.65
CA VAL A 187 -1.16 -6.99 5.27
C VAL A 187 -0.41 -5.66 5.12
N THR A 188 -1.03 -4.65 4.53
CA THR A 188 -0.35 -3.36 4.27
C THR A 188 -0.26 -2.46 5.50
N SER A 189 -1.07 -2.69 6.55
CA SER A 189 -1.07 -1.87 7.77
C SER A 189 0.25 -1.90 8.55
N ILE A 190 1.12 -2.89 8.29
CA ILE A 190 2.49 -2.92 8.84
C ILE A 190 3.35 -1.77 8.32
N HIS A 191 2.99 -1.14 7.21
CA HIS A 191 3.74 -0.06 6.56
C HIS A 191 2.83 1.11 6.11
N TRP A 192 1.72 1.36 6.81
CA TRP A 192 0.98 2.61 6.64
C TRP A 192 1.73 3.76 7.33
N LEU A 193 2.65 4.38 6.59
CA LEU A 193 3.45 5.52 7.02
C LEU A 193 3.30 6.65 6.01
N ALA A 194 3.37 7.90 6.48
CA ALA A 194 3.45 9.08 5.63
C ALA A 194 4.86 9.21 5.01
N ARG A 195 5.22 8.24 4.17
CA ARG A 195 6.52 8.10 3.49
C ARG A 195 6.31 7.88 1.98
N PRO A 196 7.33 8.15 1.14
CA PRO A 196 7.22 8.05 -0.33
C PRO A 196 6.76 6.69 -0.90
N HIS A 197 6.95 5.59 -0.18
CA HIS A 197 6.61 4.24 -0.68
C HIS A 197 5.10 4.06 -0.94
N VAL A 198 4.21 4.81 -0.29
CA VAL A 198 2.75 4.72 -0.55
C VAL A 198 2.39 5.18 -1.97
N PHE A 199 3.14 6.14 -2.53
CA PHE A 199 2.96 6.55 -3.93
C PHE A 199 3.40 5.45 -4.90
N SER A 200 4.41 4.67 -4.53
CA SER A 200 4.86 3.52 -5.34
C SER A 200 3.80 2.44 -5.45
N TRP A 201 3.07 2.16 -4.36
CA TRP A 201 1.96 1.20 -4.42
C TRP A 201 0.90 1.64 -5.43
N LEU A 202 0.51 2.92 -5.38
CA LEU A 202 -0.45 3.49 -6.33
C LEU A 202 0.05 3.44 -7.78
N VAL A 203 1.29 3.84 -8.03
CA VAL A 203 1.90 3.90 -9.37
C VAL A 203 2.18 2.50 -9.95
N SER A 204 2.37 1.48 -9.11
CA SER A 204 2.59 0.11 -9.55
C SER A 204 1.35 -0.53 -10.21
N LEU A 205 0.15 -0.15 -9.78
CA LEU A 205 -1.10 -0.75 -10.25
C LEU A 205 -1.38 -0.48 -11.74
N PRO A 206 -1.17 0.73 -12.30
CA PRO A 206 -1.25 0.96 -13.74
C PRO A 206 -0.35 0.07 -14.59
N PHE A 207 0.89 -0.23 -14.15
CA PHE A 207 1.77 -1.16 -14.88
C PHE A 207 1.10 -2.53 -15.01
N LEU A 208 0.58 -3.04 -13.88
CA LEU A 208 -0.09 -4.33 -13.85
C LEU A 208 -1.41 -4.32 -14.64
N TRP A 209 -2.20 -3.25 -14.51
CA TRP A 209 -3.44 -3.06 -15.24
C TRP A 209 -3.21 -3.09 -16.75
N VAL A 210 -2.24 -2.31 -17.23
CA VAL A 210 -1.92 -2.25 -18.66
C VAL A 210 -1.37 -3.59 -19.13
N ALA A 211 -0.48 -4.23 -18.37
CA ALA A 211 0.09 -5.53 -18.73
C ALA A 211 -0.98 -6.63 -18.85
N GLU A 212 -1.90 -6.72 -17.90
CA GLU A 212 -2.98 -7.69 -17.94
C GLU A 212 -3.97 -7.45 -19.09
N HIS A 213 -4.28 -6.19 -19.40
CA HIS A 213 -5.20 -5.89 -20.48
C HIS A 213 -4.56 -6.08 -21.86
N GLU A 214 -3.28 -5.67 -22.03
CA GLU A 214 -2.48 -5.89 -23.24
C GLU A 214 -2.38 -7.38 -23.59
N ARG A 215 -2.16 -8.22 -22.57
CA ARG A 215 -2.12 -9.68 -22.70
C ARG A 215 -3.39 -10.27 -23.31
N ARG A 216 -4.56 -9.72 -22.96
CA ARG A 216 -5.86 -10.17 -23.48
C ARG A 216 -6.17 -9.58 -24.85
N SER A 217 -5.88 -8.29 -25.03
CA SER A 217 -6.08 -7.56 -26.28
C SER A 217 -5.07 -6.42 -26.35
N PRO A 218 -4.31 -6.30 -27.45
CA PRO A 218 -3.38 -5.18 -27.62
C PRO A 218 -4.10 -3.83 -27.51
N ARG A 219 -3.56 -2.91 -26.72
CA ARG A 219 -4.04 -1.56 -26.46
C ARG A 219 -2.90 -0.56 -26.64
N ARG A 220 -3.26 0.69 -26.91
CA ARG A 220 -2.29 1.79 -27.02
C ARG A 220 -1.80 2.30 -25.66
N ALA A 221 -2.45 1.91 -24.57
CA ALA A 221 -2.10 2.34 -23.21
C ALA A 221 -0.66 1.96 -22.79
N ILE A 222 -0.08 0.89 -23.36
CA ILE A 222 1.30 0.47 -23.10
C ILE A 222 2.33 1.54 -23.44
N TYR A 223 2.05 2.41 -24.41
CA TYR A 223 2.94 3.52 -24.79
C TYR A 223 2.98 4.65 -23.76
N GLY A 224 2.05 4.69 -22.80
CA GLY A 224 2.07 5.64 -21.69
C GLY A 224 2.95 5.20 -20.51
N LEU A 225 3.34 3.92 -20.44
CA LEU A 225 4.14 3.39 -19.33
C LEU A 225 5.53 4.03 -19.18
N PRO A 226 6.25 4.41 -20.25
CA PRO A 226 7.53 5.12 -20.10
C PRO A 226 7.38 6.45 -19.35
N LEU A 227 6.31 7.22 -19.60
CA LEU A 227 6.05 8.46 -18.86
C LEU A 227 5.80 8.17 -17.37
N LEU A 228 5.08 7.09 -17.08
CA LEU A 228 4.83 6.67 -15.71
C LEU A 228 6.11 6.14 -15.01
N ALA A 229 6.99 5.46 -15.75
CA ALA A 229 8.29 5.01 -15.25
C ALA A 229 9.22 6.19 -14.93
N CYS A 230 9.23 7.22 -15.78
CA CYS A 230 9.91 8.49 -15.52
C CYS A 230 9.38 9.15 -14.24
N LEU A 231 8.05 9.26 -14.09
CA LEU A 231 7.44 9.79 -12.87
C LEU A 231 7.85 8.97 -11.64
N TRP A 232 7.79 7.64 -11.73
CA TRP A 232 8.12 6.76 -10.61
C TRP A 232 9.59 6.87 -10.18
N ALA A 233 10.52 7.00 -11.13
CA ALA A 233 11.95 7.18 -10.84
C ALA A 233 12.27 8.46 -10.06
N ASN A 234 11.37 9.44 -10.09
CA ASN A 234 11.48 10.67 -9.30
C ASN A 234 10.72 10.60 -7.97
N LEU A 235 9.80 9.64 -7.81
CA LEU A 235 9.00 9.47 -6.60
C LEU A 235 9.66 8.56 -5.56
N HIS A 236 10.25 7.44 -5.96
CA HIS A 236 10.73 6.42 -5.01
C HIS A 236 11.69 5.40 -5.64
N GLY A 237 12.63 4.86 -4.84
CA GLY A 237 13.67 3.93 -5.27
C GLY A 237 13.19 2.56 -5.81
N SER A 238 11.91 2.22 -5.68
CA SER A 238 11.34 0.96 -6.21
C SER A 238 10.95 1.01 -7.69
N PHE A 239 11.30 2.07 -8.42
CA PHE A 239 10.87 2.29 -9.80
C PHE A 239 11.23 1.16 -10.78
N LEU A 240 12.29 0.38 -10.48
CA LEU A 240 12.71 -0.78 -11.29
C LEU A 240 11.65 -1.89 -11.34
N LEU A 241 10.69 -1.90 -10.40
CA LEU A 241 9.59 -2.86 -10.39
C LEU A 241 8.69 -2.73 -11.63
N GLY A 242 8.48 -1.52 -12.16
CA GLY A 242 7.68 -1.30 -13.37
C GLY A 242 8.22 -2.04 -14.59
N PRO A 243 9.49 -1.78 -15.00
CA PRO A 243 10.16 -2.57 -16.03
C PRO A 243 10.22 -4.07 -15.73
N ALA A 244 10.46 -4.47 -14.47
CA ALA A 244 10.50 -5.88 -14.09
C ALA A 244 9.16 -6.60 -14.35
N ILE A 245 8.02 -5.95 -14.06
CA ILE A 245 6.69 -6.48 -14.40
C ILE A 245 6.61 -6.75 -15.91
N LEU A 246 6.97 -5.76 -16.74
CA LEU A 246 6.89 -5.90 -18.21
C LEU A 246 7.84 -6.99 -18.74
N PHE A 247 9.02 -7.12 -18.14
CA PHE A 247 9.97 -8.17 -18.49
C PHE A 247 9.41 -9.57 -18.22
N LEU A 248 8.81 -9.80 -17.03
CA LEU A 248 8.21 -11.10 -16.70
C LEU A 248 7.01 -11.42 -17.59
N TYR A 249 6.23 -10.40 -17.98
CA TYR A 249 5.16 -10.57 -18.97
C TYR A 249 5.68 -10.91 -20.36
N ALA A 250 6.80 -10.31 -20.79
CA ALA A 250 7.45 -10.66 -22.06
C ALA A 250 7.87 -12.13 -22.09
N ILE A 251 8.54 -12.60 -21.03
CA ILE A 251 8.90 -14.01 -20.85
C ILE A 251 7.65 -14.89 -20.88
N GLY A 252 6.61 -14.50 -20.14
CA GLY A 252 5.35 -15.23 -20.07
C GLY A 252 4.68 -15.42 -21.43
N GLU A 253 4.65 -14.39 -22.26
CA GLU A 253 4.11 -14.49 -23.63
C GLU A 253 4.96 -15.38 -24.53
N TRP A 254 6.29 -15.34 -24.42
CA TRP A 254 7.17 -16.22 -25.19
C TRP A 254 7.01 -17.69 -24.78
N LEU A 255 6.91 -17.99 -23.49
CA LEU A 255 6.63 -19.34 -22.98
C LEU A 255 5.24 -19.84 -23.42
N GLY A 256 4.24 -18.96 -23.44
CA GLY A 256 2.88 -19.30 -23.85
C GLY A 256 2.71 -19.53 -25.36
N GLY A 257 3.62 -19.01 -26.20
CA GLY A 257 3.52 -19.04 -27.66
C GLY A 257 3.59 -20.41 -28.32
N GLY A 258 3.95 -21.47 -27.59
CA GLY A 258 3.99 -22.85 -28.06
C GLY A 258 2.79 -23.71 -27.67
N ILE A 259 1.84 -23.19 -26.87
CA ILE A 259 0.86 -24.03 -26.17
C ILE A 259 -0.57 -23.49 -26.41
N SER A 260 -1.42 -24.24 -27.12
CA SER A 260 -2.78 -23.79 -27.47
C SER A 260 -3.65 -23.60 -26.23
N ASN A 261 -4.11 -22.38 -25.95
CA ASN A 261 -4.99 -22.12 -24.81
C ASN A 261 -6.46 -22.41 -25.15
N ARG A 262 -7.21 -23.01 -24.21
CA ARG A 262 -8.60 -23.46 -24.43
C ARG A 262 -9.60 -22.28 -24.51
N GLU A 263 -9.21 -21.12 -23.97
CA GLU A 263 -10.07 -19.93 -23.86
C GLU A 263 -9.73 -18.82 -24.85
N PHE A 264 -8.47 -18.69 -25.25
CA PHE A 264 -8.01 -17.65 -26.17
C PHE A 264 -7.77 -18.26 -27.54
N ARG A 265 -8.76 -18.14 -28.45
CA ARG A 265 -8.71 -18.52 -29.88
C ARG A 265 -7.66 -17.75 -30.70
N ILE A 266 -6.49 -17.45 -30.13
CA ILE A 266 -5.33 -16.93 -30.83
C ILE A 266 -4.14 -17.85 -30.54
N ALA A 267 -4.31 -19.12 -30.88
CA ALA A 267 -3.20 -20.05 -31.03
C ALA A 267 -2.52 -19.78 -32.38
N ASN A 268 -1.73 -18.72 -32.44
CA ASN A 268 -0.77 -18.55 -33.52
C ASN A 268 0.56 -18.11 -32.87
N SER A 269 1.59 -18.95 -32.94
CA SER A 269 2.89 -18.71 -32.30
C SER A 269 3.47 -17.33 -32.67
N ARG A 270 3.26 -16.89 -33.92
CA ARG A 270 3.62 -15.55 -34.41
C ARG A 270 2.95 -14.40 -33.64
N SER A 271 1.75 -14.60 -33.10
CA SER A 271 1.04 -13.59 -32.31
C SER A 271 1.60 -13.44 -30.89
N ALA A 272 2.05 -14.54 -30.29
CA ALA A 272 2.65 -14.54 -28.96
C ALA A 272 4.04 -13.91 -28.96
N VAL A 273 4.86 -14.22 -29.97
CA VAL A 273 6.16 -13.56 -30.17
C VAL A 273 5.97 -12.04 -30.32
N LYS A 274 5.02 -11.60 -31.14
CA LYS A 274 4.71 -10.16 -31.31
C LYS A 274 4.25 -9.47 -30.01
N ARG A 275 3.50 -10.15 -29.14
CA ARG A 275 3.10 -9.59 -27.84
C ARG A 275 4.29 -9.54 -26.87
N GLY A 276 5.06 -10.60 -26.79
CA GLY A 276 6.27 -10.63 -25.97
C GLY A 276 7.29 -9.56 -26.39
N THR A 277 7.49 -9.34 -27.70
CA THR A 277 8.36 -8.26 -28.19
C THR A 277 7.80 -6.87 -27.88
N ARG A 278 6.47 -6.67 -27.89
CA ARG A 278 5.85 -5.41 -27.44
C ARG A 278 6.10 -5.15 -25.96
N PHE A 279 5.97 -6.16 -25.10
CA PHE A 279 6.32 -6.04 -23.68
C PHE A 279 7.80 -5.76 -23.48
N ALA A 280 8.69 -6.44 -24.21
CA ALA A 280 10.12 -6.20 -24.14
C ALA A 280 10.50 -4.78 -24.60
N ALA A 281 9.89 -4.29 -25.69
CA ALA A 281 10.09 -2.93 -26.16
C ALA A 281 9.59 -1.89 -25.15
N ALA A 282 8.42 -2.12 -24.54
CA ALA A 282 7.89 -1.25 -23.48
C ALA A 282 8.77 -1.29 -22.23
N CYS A 283 9.27 -2.47 -21.83
CA CYS A 283 10.25 -2.64 -20.76
C CYS A 283 11.51 -1.81 -21.01
N PHE A 284 12.10 -1.93 -22.20
CA PHE A 284 13.27 -1.16 -22.59
C PHE A 284 13.01 0.35 -22.58
N ALA A 285 11.88 0.79 -23.15
CA ALA A 285 11.50 2.20 -23.13
C ALA A 285 11.26 2.73 -21.71
N CYS A 286 10.68 1.93 -20.82
CA CYS A 286 10.52 2.29 -19.41
C CYS A 286 11.87 2.39 -18.70
N LEU A 287 12.80 1.45 -18.94
CA LEU A 287 14.16 1.52 -18.39
C LEU A 287 14.86 2.81 -18.83
N LEU A 288 14.82 3.14 -20.12
CA LEU A 288 15.40 4.39 -20.63
C LEU A 288 14.74 5.62 -19.99
N ALA A 289 13.42 5.61 -19.82
CA ALA A 289 12.70 6.73 -19.22
C ALA A 289 13.09 6.97 -17.75
N THR A 290 13.53 5.95 -17.01
CA THR A 290 13.98 6.11 -15.61
C THR A 290 15.27 6.92 -15.47
N PHE A 291 16.05 7.12 -16.55
CA PHE A 291 17.22 8.00 -16.56
C PHE A 291 16.84 9.50 -16.57
N ILE A 292 15.57 9.83 -16.79
CA ILE A 292 15.06 11.20 -16.74
C ILE A 292 14.78 11.55 -15.27
N ASN A 293 15.86 11.88 -14.55
CA ASN A 293 15.83 12.31 -13.16
C ASN A 293 17.04 13.25 -12.87
N PRO A 294 17.04 14.04 -11.77
CA PRO A 294 18.13 14.99 -11.45
C PRO A 294 19.54 14.40 -11.31
N TYR A 295 19.65 13.08 -11.14
CA TYR A 295 20.90 12.34 -10.95
C TYR A 295 21.27 11.47 -12.16
N GLY A 296 20.40 11.37 -13.18
CA GLY A 296 20.63 10.55 -14.37
C GLY A 296 20.93 9.09 -14.02
N TRP A 297 22.05 8.58 -14.54
CA TRP A 297 22.52 7.20 -14.31
C TRP A 297 23.03 6.95 -12.87
N ARG A 298 23.42 8.00 -12.14
CA ARG A 298 23.93 7.86 -10.76
C ARG A 298 22.85 7.39 -9.79
N LEU A 299 21.57 7.60 -10.12
CA LEU A 299 20.46 7.03 -9.38
C LEU A 299 20.49 5.49 -9.44
N HIS A 300 20.71 4.92 -10.63
CA HIS A 300 20.78 3.47 -10.83
C HIS A 300 22.02 2.89 -10.14
N GLU A 301 23.16 3.57 -10.23
CA GLU A 301 24.36 3.21 -9.49
C GLU A 301 24.09 3.16 -7.98
N HIS A 302 23.45 4.20 -7.42
CA HIS A 302 23.09 4.26 -6.00
C HIS A 302 22.17 3.12 -5.57
N VAL A 303 21.11 2.84 -6.35
CA VAL A 303 20.18 1.73 -6.08
C VAL A 303 20.90 0.38 -6.11
N ILE A 304 21.76 0.15 -7.10
CA ILE A 304 22.51 -1.12 -7.22
C ILE A 304 23.51 -1.26 -6.06
N ALA A 305 24.23 -0.19 -5.71
CA ALA A 305 25.17 -0.19 -4.58
C ALA A 305 24.47 -0.48 -3.26
N TYR A 306 23.30 0.14 -3.03
CA TYR A 306 22.49 -0.08 -1.84
C TYR A 306 22.01 -1.52 -1.72
N LEU A 307 21.46 -2.10 -2.79
CA LEU A 307 20.98 -3.49 -2.79
C LEU A 307 22.10 -4.53 -2.68
N LYS A 308 23.34 -4.19 -3.03
CA LYS A 308 24.51 -5.07 -2.92
C LYS A 308 25.18 -5.02 -1.55
N ASN A 309 24.83 -4.07 -0.69
CA ASN A 309 25.45 -3.93 0.62
C ASN A 309 24.85 -4.96 1.60
N SER A 310 25.53 -6.10 1.77
CA SER A 310 25.08 -7.18 2.65
C SER A 310 24.91 -6.74 4.11
N TYR A 311 25.79 -5.86 4.61
CA TYR A 311 25.68 -5.36 5.98
C TYR A 311 24.35 -4.65 6.22
N LEU A 312 23.91 -3.78 5.28
CA LEU A 312 22.62 -3.11 5.36
C LEU A 312 21.46 -4.11 5.33
N MET A 313 21.55 -5.12 4.46
CA MET A 313 20.51 -6.15 4.31
C MET A 313 20.36 -7.00 5.58
N ASP A 314 21.45 -7.26 6.30
CA ASP A 314 21.46 -8.13 7.48
C ASP A 314 21.07 -7.41 8.78
N HIS A 315 21.40 -6.12 8.91
CA HIS A 315 21.26 -5.39 10.18
C HIS A 315 20.03 -4.47 10.26
N ILE A 316 19.43 -4.09 9.12
CA ILE A 316 18.22 -3.26 9.13
C ILE A 316 17.00 -4.17 9.22
N SER A 317 16.14 -3.94 10.21
CA SER A 317 15.01 -4.81 10.51
C SER A 317 14.03 -4.98 9.35
N GLU A 318 13.90 -3.99 8.47
CA GLU A 318 13.01 -4.03 7.30
C GLU A 318 13.49 -5.03 6.21
N PHE A 319 14.80 -5.26 6.10
CA PHE A 319 15.37 -6.18 5.11
C PHE A 319 15.37 -7.63 5.56
N ARG A 320 15.23 -7.88 6.87
CA ARG A 320 15.07 -9.23 7.41
C ARG A 320 13.72 -9.83 7.05
N SER A 321 13.64 -11.15 7.11
CA SER A 321 12.40 -11.89 6.88
C SER A 321 11.33 -11.52 7.92
N PHE A 322 10.07 -11.57 7.49
CA PHE A 322 8.94 -11.25 8.35
C PHE A 322 8.83 -12.24 9.53
N SER A 323 8.60 -11.74 10.74
CA SER A 323 8.38 -12.59 11.92
C SER A 323 6.93 -13.08 11.97
N PHE A 324 6.72 -14.38 11.76
CA PHE A 324 5.42 -15.04 11.87
C PHE A 324 4.89 -15.17 13.30
N HIS A 325 5.66 -14.75 14.31
CA HIS A 325 5.20 -14.65 15.70
C HIS A 325 4.61 -13.26 16.02
N SER A 326 4.66 -12.32 15.09
CA SER A 326 4.18 -10.96 15.30
C SER A 326 2.65 -10.85 15.27
N SER A 327 2.11 -9.86 15.96
CA SER A 327 0.70 -9.50 15.85
C SER A 327 0.36 -9.10 14.41
N GLY A 328 -0.52 -9.85 13.75
CA GLY A 328 -0.87 -9.65 12.34
C GLY A 328 -0.25 -10.67 11.38
N ALA A 329 0.56 -11.62 11.88
CA ALA A 329 1.12 -12.71 11.07
C ALA A 329 0.07 -13.50 10.30
N LEU A 330 -1.12 -13.72 10.89
CA LEU A 330 -2.23 -14.39 10.23
C LEU A 330 -2.62 -13.74 8.88
N TYR A 331 -2.60 -12.41 8.79
CA TYR A 331 -2.89 -11.73 7.53
C TYR A 331 -1.82 -12.03 6.48
N VAL A 332 -0.54 -12.05 6.89
CA VAL A 332 0.57 -12.38 5.98
C VAL A 332 0.49 -13.86 5.55
N GLU A 333 0.22 -14.78 6.47
CA GLU A 333 0.05 -16.21 6.18
C GLU A 333 -1.10 -16.47 5.18
N LEU A 334 -2.26 -15.87 5.42
CA LEU A 334 -3.41 -15.97 4.52
C LEU A 334 -3.10 -15.34 3.15
N PHE A 335 -2.37 -14.22 3.11
CA PHE A 335 -1.91 -13.62 1.86
C PHE A 335 -0.98 -14.56 1.09
N LEU A 336 0.01 -15.16 1.76
CA LEU A 336 0.93 -16.11 1.14
C LEU A 336 0.17 -17.31 0.59
N LEU A 337 -0.79 -17.86 1.35
CA LEU A 337 -1.65 -18.95 0.89
C LEU A 337 -2.45 -18.56 -0.37
N VAL A 338 -3.14 -17.42 -0.35
CA VAL A 338 -3.91 -16.92 -1.50
C VAL A 338 -2.99 -16.68 -2.71
N GLY A 339 -1.79 -16.13 -2.48
CA GLY A 339 -0.78 -15.92 -3.52
C GLY A 339 -0.28 -17.23 -4.14
N ILE A 340 -0.01 -18.26 -3.33
CA ILE A 340 0.40 -19.59 -3.81
C ILE A 340 -0.72 -20.24 -4.62
N LEU A 341 -1.94 -20.26 -4.09
CA LEU A 341 -3.10 -20.82 -4.79
C LEU A 341 -3.36 -20.05 -6.11
N GLY A 342 -3.21 -18.73 -6.08
CA GLY A 342 -3.26 -17.87 -7.26
C GLY A 342 -2.21 -18.23 -8.30
N ALA A 343 -0.94 -18.41 -7.89
CA ALA A 343 0.14 -18.81 -8.78
C ALA A 343 -0.15 -20.15 -9.46
N VAL A 344 -0.61 -21.15 -8.68
CA VAL A 344 -1.00 -22.46 -9.22
C VAL A 344 -2.14 -22.33 -10.23
N ALA A 345 -3.19 -21.55 -9.91
CA ALA A 345 -4.29 -21.28 -10.83
C ALA A 345 -3.81 -20.60 -12.12
N MET A 346 -2.93 -19.59 -12.02
CA MET A 346 -2.36 -18.90 -13.17
C MET A 346 -1.50 -19.84 -14.05
N LEU A 347 -0.73 -20.74 -13.46
CA LEU A 347 0.03 -21.75 -14.19
C LEU A 347 -0.90 -22.73 -14.94
N ARG A 348 -1.97 -23.21 -14.29
CA ARG A 348 -2.98 -24.07 -14.94
C ARG A 348 -3.67 -23.36 -16.10
N GLN A 349 -3.94 -22.07 -15.95
CA GLN A 349 -4.52 -21.19 -16.97
C GLN A 349 -3.50 -20.75 -18.04
N ARG A 350 -2.25 -21.21 -17.93
CA ARG A 350 -1.12 -20.86 -18.82
C ARG A 350 -0.86 -19.35 -18.90
N ALA A 351 -1.19 -18.64 -17.82
CA ALA A 351 -0.89 -17.24 -17.61
C ALA A 351 0.52 -17.09 -17.01
N PHE A 352 1.55 -17.46 -17.77
CA PHE A 352 2.92 -17.54 -17.28
C PHE A 352 3.48 -16.20 -16.78
N GLY A 353 3.19 -15.08 -17.45
CA GLY A 353 3.68 -13.75 -17.03
C GLY A 353 3.22 -13.37 -15.61
N PRO A 354 1.90 -13.36 -15.35
CA PRO A 354 1.34 -13.18 -14.02
C PRO A 354 1.83 -14.21 -12.99
N ALA A 355 1.98 -15.49 -13.39
CA ALA A 355 2.48 -16.53 -12.51
C ALA A 355 3.95 -16.28 -12.10
N LEU A 356 4.82 -15.93 -13.05
CA LEU A 356 6.23 -15.60 -12.78
C LEU A 356 6.36 -14.37 -11.89
N LEU A 357 5.56 -13.32 -12.14
CA LEU A 357 5.48 -12.15 -11.24
C LEU A 357 5.07 -12.57 -9.83
N THR A 358 4.09 -13.46 -9.71
CA THR A 358 3.60 -13.96 -8.42
C THR A 358 4.65 -14.75 -7.68
N LEU A 359 5.32 -15.69 -8.34
CA LEU A 359 6.41 -16.46 -7.73
C LEU A 359 7.57 -15.57 -7.30
N GLY A 360 7.98 -14.61 -8.14
CA GLY A 360 9.05 -13.66 -7.81
C GLY A 360 8.71 -12.77 -6.62
N MET A 361 7.51 -12.18 -6.60
CA MET A 361 7.08 -11.32 -5.49
C MET A 361 6.81 -12.10 -4.19
N LEU A 362 6.33 -13.34 -4.27
CA LEU A 362 6.22 -14.22 -3.09
C LEU A 362 7.60 -14.53 -2.50
N HIS A 363 8.58 -14.85 -3.35
CA HIS A 363 9.95 -15.06 -2.89
C HIS A 363 10.50 -13.81 -2.20
N LEU A 364 10.35 -12.63 -2.81
CA LEU A 364 10.80 -11.38 -2.21
C LEU A 364 10.08 -11.05 -0.89
N ALA A 365 8.78 -11.33 -0.78
CA ALA A 365 8.01 -11.13 0.44
C ALA A 365 8.44 -12.09 1.58
N LEU A 366 8.87 -13.31 1.25
CA LEU A 366 9.44 -14.24 2.22
C LEU A 366 10.87 -13.83 2.62
N TYR A 367 11.64 -13.33 1.66
CA TYR A 367 13.02 -12.88 1.89
C TYR A 367 13.06 -11.67 2.83
N SER A 368 12.26 -10.63 2.55
CA SER A 368 12.25 -9.36 3.28
C SER A 368 10.85 -8.86 3.60
N ALA A 369 10.64 -8.47 4.86
CA ALA A 369 9.40 -7.86 5.34
C ALA A 369 9.01 -6.59 4.56
N ARG A 370 9.99 -5.83 4.06
CA ARG A 370 9.79 -4.62 3.22
C ARG A 370 9.00 -4.90 1.94
N HIS A 371 9.11 -6.10 1.37
CA HIS A 371 8.42 -6.45 0.13
C HIS A 371 6.99 -6.97 0.33
N VAL A 372 6.61 -7.35 1.56
CA VAL A 372 5.30 -7.92 1.88
C VAL A 372 4.14 -7.02 1.43
N PRO A 373 4.11 -5.71 1.75
CA PRO A 373 2.99 -4.85 1.33
C PRO A 373 2.89 -4.69 -0.20
N ALA A 374 4.02 -4.48 -0.87
CA ALA A 374 4.05 -4.31 -2.33
C ALA A 374 3.62 -5.59 -3.06
N ALA A 375 4.03 -6.75 -2.55
CA ALA A 375 3.58 -8.04 -3.05
C ALA A 375 2.05 -8.20 -2.86
N ALA A 376 1.49 -7.87 -1.70
CA ALA A 376 0.04 -7.94 -1.49
C ALA A 376 -0.75 -7.06 -2.49
N VAL A 377 -0.30 -5.82 -2.72
CA VAL A 377 -0.93 -4.88 -3.67
C VAL A 377 -0.98 -5.46 -5.09
N LEU A 378 0.09 -6.10 -5.55
CA LEU A 378 0.17 -6.66 -6.90
C LEU A 378 -0.50 -8.03 -7.02
N LEU A 379 -0.31 -8.91 -6.04
CA LEU A 379 -0.63 -10.33 -6.18
C LEU A 379 -2.09 -10.65 -5.83
N LEU A 380 -2.69 -9.96 -4.85
CA LEU A 380 -4.09 -10.22 -4.48
C LEU A 380 -5.07 -10.03 -5.64
N PRO A 381 -5.03 -8.94 -6.44
CA PRO A 381 -5.95 -8.80 -7.57
C PRO A 381 -5.73 -9.87 -8.66
N LEU A 382 -4.49 -10.31 -8.90
CA LEU A 382 -4.19 -11.38 -9.85
C LEU A 382 -4.70 -12.74 -9.36
N SER A 383 -4.40 -13.04 -8.09
CA SER A 383 -4.73 -14.31 -7.45
C SER A 383 -6.24 -14.49 -7.36
N VAL A 384 -6.97 -13.46 -6.92
CA VAL A 384 -8.44 -13.48 -6.88
C VAL A 384 -9.02 -13.68 -8.27
N ALA A 385 -8.52 -12.97 -9.29
CA ALA A 385 -9.02 -13.13 -10.65
C ALA A 385 -8.78 -14.54 -11.21
N ALA A 386 -7.63 -15.14 -10.91
CA ALA A 386 -7.31 -16.51 -11.31
C ALA A 386 -8.17 -17.54 -10.57
N LEU A 387 -8.29 -17.43 -9.24
CA LEU A 387 -9.10 -18.33 -8.41
C LEU A 387 -10.60 -18.22 -8.74
N SER A 388 -11.07 -17.04 -9.09
CA SER A 388 -12.46 -16.84 -9.51
C SER A 388 -12.80 -17.60 -10.78
N ARG A 389 -11.83 -17.76 -11.71
CA ARG A 389 -12.00 -18.56 -12.93
C ARG A 389 -12.07 -20.06 -12.60
N GLU A 390 -11.16 -20.56 -11.77
CA GLU A 390 -11.20 -21.97 -11.32
C GLU A 390 -12.51 -22.29 -10.58
N ALA A 391 -13.04 -21.34 -9.82
CA ALA A 391 -14.29 -21.50 -9.09
C ALA A 391 -15.53 -21.63 -10.02
N GLU A 392 -15.47 -21.18 -11.28
CA GLU A 392 -16.58 -21.35 -12.23
C GLU A 392 -16.79 -22.82 -12.61
N ASP A 393 -15.70 -23.59 -12.64
CA ASP A 393 -15.71 -25.01 -12.98
C ASP A 393 -16.19 -25.90 -11.82
N TRP A 394 -16.36 -25.32 -10.61
CA TRP A 394 -16.73 -26.05 -9.40
C TRP A 394 -18.24 -25.93 -9.14
N PRO A 395 -19.03 -27.02 -9.25
CA PRO A 395 -20.49 -26.94 -9.15
C PRO A 395 -21.01 -26.33 -7.84
N ARG A 396 -20.29 -26.56 -6.73
CA ARG A 396 -20.65 -26.01 -5.40
C ARG A 396 -20.46 -24.49 -5.30
N LEU A 397 -19.53 -23.91 -6.08
CA LEU A 397 -19.23 -22.47 -6.04
C LEU A 397 -19.95 -21.69 -7.14
N ARG A 398 -20.44 -22.37 -8.18
CA ARG A 398 -21.14 -21.76 -9.31
C ARG A 398 -22.28 -20.80 -8.94
N PRO A 399 -23.17 -21.09 -7.95
CA PRO A 399 -24.20 -20.15 -7.54
C PRO A 399 -23.64 -18.82 -7.02
N LEU A 400 -22.54 -18.86 -6.26
CA LEU A 400 -21.85 -17.68 -5.73
C LEU A 400 -21.21 -16.87 -6.86
N VAL A 401 -20.60 -17.54 -7.84
CA VAL A 401 -20.02 -16.90 -9.03
C VAL A 401 -21.11 -16.22 -9.86
N ASP A 402 -22.21 -16.91 -10.16
CA ASP A 402 -23.31 -16.36 -10.95
C ASP A 402 -24.00 -15.19 -10.26
N TYR A 403 -24.18 -15.28 -8.94
CA TYR A 403 -24.68 -14.16 -8.15
C TYR A 403 -23.73 -12.96 -8.18
N SER A 404 -22.42 -13.21 -8.04
CA SER A 404 -21.41 -12.15 -8.19
C SER A 404 -21.43 -11.51 -9.58
N LYS A 405 -21.64 -12.28 -10.67
CA LYS A 405 -21.74 -11.73 -12.03
C LYS A 405 -22.90 -10.75 -12.15
N ARG A 406 -24.07 -11.08 -11.57
CA ARG A 406 -25.23 -10.19 -11.51
C ARG A 406 -24.93 -8.91 -10.73
N LEU A 407 -24.35 -9.03 -9.53
CA LEU A 407 -23.98 -7.86 -8.72
C LEU A 407 -22.95 -6.97 -9.42
N ARG A 408 -21.95 -7.54 -10.10
CA ARG A 408 -20.95 -6.78 -10.87
C ARG A 408 -21.57 -6.01 -12.04
N ALA A 409 -22.61 -6.55 -12.66
CA ALA A 409 -23.34 -5.85 -13.72
C ALA A 409 -24.08 -4.60 -13.20
N ILE A 410 -24.54 -4.65 -11.95
CA ILE A 410 -25.14 -3.52 -11.23
C ILE A 410 -24.04 -2.55 -10.77
N ASP A 411 -23.00 -3.04 -10.12
CA ASP A 411 -21.85 -2.27 -9.60
C ASP A 411 -21.23 -1.37 -10.67
N ARG A 412 -21.07 -1.89 -11.89
CA ARG A 412 -20.55 -1.12 -13.04
C ARG A 412 -21.38 0.09 -13.44
N LYS A 413 -22.66 0.15 -13.05
CA LYS A 413 -23.58 1.23 -13.41
C LYS A 413 -23.76 2.23 -12.26
N ILE A 414 -23.20 1.95 -11.08
CA ILE A 414 -23.33 2.75 -9.88
C ILE A 414 -22.01 3.46 -9.60
N TRP A 415 -22.09 4.77 -9.33
CA TRP A 415 -20.93 5.66 -9.21
C TRP A 415 -20.69 6.06 -7.76
N GLY A 416 -21.76 6.22 -6.97
CA GLY A 416 -21.65 6.54 -5.54
C GLY A 416 -21.01 7.88 -5.25
N VAL A 417 -21.20 8.87 -6.11
CA VAL A 417 -20.56 10.20 -5.97
C VAL A 417 -21.01 10.87 -4.67
N VAL A 418 -22.30 10.84 -4.34
CA VAL A 418 -22.82 11.46 -3.11
C VAL A 418 -22.19 10.86 -1.85
N PRO A 419 -22.19 9.53 -1.62
CA PRO A 419 -21.53 8.98 -0.43
C PRO A 419 -20.02 9.24 -0.41
N ILE A 420 -19.32 9.27 -1.56
CA ILE A 420 -17.90 9.65 -1.61
C ILE A 420 -17.71 11.10 -1.15
N VAL A 421 -18.50 12.05 -1.67
CA VAL A 421 -18.41 13.46 -1.29
C VAL A 421 -18.71 13.64 0.21
N LEU A 422 -19.73 12.95 0.74
CA LEU A 422 -20.04 12.99 2.17
C LEU A 422 -18.90 12.42 3.02
N VAL A 423 -18.29 11.31 2.61
CA VAL A 423 -17.14 10.72 3.30
C VAL A 423 -15.93 11.67 3.25
N LEU A 424 -15.66 12.31 2.12
CA LEU A 424 -14.57 13.29 2.00
C LEU A 424 -14.82 14.51 2.88
N ALA A 425 -16.03 15.07 2.86
CA ALA A 425 -16.41 16.19 3.72
C ALA A 425 -16.30 15.83 5.21
N GLY A 426 -16.83 14.66 5.60
CA GLY A 426 -16.72 14.14 6.97
C GLY A 426 -15.27 13.85 7.38
N THR A 427 -14.44 13.37 6.45
CA THR A 427 -13.00 13.14 6.68
C THR A 427 -12.28 14.46 6.94
N LEU A 428 -12.53 15.49 6.13
CA LEU A 428 -11.94 16.81 6.33
C LEU A 428 -12.35 17.41 7.67
N ALA A 429 -13.64 17.34 8.02
CA ALA A 429 -14.15 17.82 9.30
C ALA A 429 -13.52 17.06 10.49
N GLY A 430 -13.53 15.72 10.45
CA GLY A 430 -12.96 14.88 11.51
C GLY A 430 -11.46 15.09 11.68
N LEU A 431 -10.71 15.20 10.58
CA LEU A 431 -9.28 15.45 10.62
C LEU A 431 -8.96 16.85 11.18
N ALA A 432 -9.75 17.86 10.81
CA ALA A 432 -9.64 19.18 11.41
C ALA A 432 -9.90 19.13 12.93
N THR A 433 -10.94 18.42 13.39
CA THR A 433 -11.20 18.24 14.83
C THR A 433 -10.03 17.56 15.55
N MET A 434 -9.48 16.48 14.98
CA MET A 434 -8.31 15.80 15.56
C MET A 434 -7.06 16.69 15.59
N ALA A 435 -6.86 17.50 14.55
CA ALA A 435 -5.75 18.44 14.49
C ALA A 435 -5.83 19.50 15.59
N HIS A 436 -7.01 20.10 15.81
CA HIS A 436 -7.23 21.05 16.91
C HIS A 436 -7.03 20.41 18.29
N ALA A 437 -7.28 19.10 18.41
CA ALA A 437 -7.04 18.34 19.62
C ALA A 437 -5.57 17.87 19.78
N GLY A 438 -4.67 18.20 18.86
CA GLY A 438 -3.27 17.78 18.88
C GLY A 438 -3.06 16.28 18.60
N ARG A 439 -4.04 15.59 18.01
CA ARG A 439 -4.04 14.13 17.75
C ARG A 439 -3.63 13.77 16.32
N VAL A 440 -2.88 14.66 15.66
CA VAL A 440 -2.38 14.45 14.30
C VAL A 440 -0.91 14.85 14.26
N GLY A 441 -0.04 13.84 14.19
CA GLY A 441 1.40 14.05 14.13
C GLY A 441 2.19 13.06 14.98
N PHE A 442 3.39 13.47 15.39
CA PHE A 442 4.28 12.68 16.21
C PHE A 442 3.73 12.54 17.63
N ASN A 443 3.37 11.32 18.02
CA ASN A 443 2.81 11.03 19.33
C ASN A 443 3.88 11.18 20.44
N SER A 444 3.58 12.01 21.44
CA SER A 444 4.48 12.33 22.57
C SER A 444 4.78 11.16 23.50
N ALA A 445 4.04 10.07 23.44
CA ALA A 445 4.34 8.82 24.13
C ALA A 445 5.37 7.95 23.41
N LYS A 446 5.70 8.25 22.13
CA LYS A 446 6.66 7.50 21.32
C LYS A 446 7.86 8.33 20.87
N PHE A 447 7.67 9.64 20.73
CA PHE A 447 8.69 10.59 20.31
C PHE A 447 9.07 11.53 21.45
N PRO A 448 10.33 12.02 21.48
CA PRO A 448 10.88 12.81 22.58
C PRO A 448 10.41 14.27 22.52
N VAL A 449 9.09 14.50 22.48
CA VAL A 449 8.49 15.84 22.28
C VAL A 449 8.88 16.77 23.42
N ARG A 450 8.71 16.33 24.66
CA ARG A 450 9.02 17.15 25.84
C ARG A 450 10.52 17.36 26.04
N ALA A 451 11.33 16.36 25.73
CA ALA A 451 12.79 16.51 25.74
C ALA A 451 13.25 17.50 24.66
N ALA A 452 12.63 17.50 23.47
CA ALA A 452 12.92 18.49 22.45
C ALA A 452 12.52 19.92 22.88
N ASP A 453 11.38 20.08 23.56
CA ASP A 453 10.98 21.37 24.14
C ASP A 453 12.01 21.84 25.20
N PHE A 454 12.52 20.92 26.03
CA PHE A 454 13.59 21.23 26.99
C PHE A 454 14.89 21.68 26.29
N LEU A 455 15.32 20.97 25.24
CA LEU A 455 16.53 21.32 24.47
C LEU A 455 16.40 22.72 23.84
N GLU A 456 15.24 23.05 23.26
CA GLU A 456 14.99 24.37 22.67
C GLU A 456 15.01 25.49 23.72
N GLN A 457 14.34 25.28 24.86
CA GLN A 457 14.25 26.27 25.94
C GLN A 457 15.61 26.61 26.57
N HIS A 458 16.55 25.66 26.57
CA HIS A 458 17.88 25.82 27.15
C HIS A 458 18.97 26.09 26.11
N GLY A 459 18.64 26.20 24.82
CA GLY A 459 19.60 26.45 23.75
C GLY A 459 20.59 25.30 23.53
N LEU A 460 20.19 24.05 23.79
CA LEU A 460 21.02 22.84 23.73
C LEU A 460 20.81 22.05 22.43
N ASP A 461 20.47 22.75 21.35
CA ASP A 461 19.90 22.15 20.14
C ASP A 461 20.77 22.31 18.89
N ASP A 462 22.08 22.52 19.03
CA ASP A 462 23.01 22.58 17.89
C ASP A 462 23.32 21.18 17.34
N ARG A 463 23.91 20.29 18.15
CA ARG A 463 24.27 18.92 17.78
C ARG A 463 23.84 17.93 18.84
N VAL A 464 23.06 16.93 18.42
CA VAL A 464 22.50 15.93 19.33
C VAL A 464 22.76 14.52 18.80
N PHE A 465 23.40 13.70 19.63
CA PHE A 465 23.37 12.26 19.43
C PHE A 465 21.99 11.76 19.85
N THR A 466 21.32 11.01 18.99
CA THR A 466 19.98 10.51 19.25
C THR A 466 19.81 9.07 18.79
N LYS A 467 18.76 8.42 19.30
CA LYS A 467 18.24 7.21 18.67
C LYS A 467 17.92 7.50 17.20
N ASP A 468 18.36 6.64 16.28
CA ASP A 468 18.16 6.75 14.83
C ASP A 468 16.68 6.98 14.47
N GLN A 469 15.79 6.24 15.15
CA GLN A 469 14.32 6.34 15.04
C GLN A 469 13.71 7.64 15.57
N TRP A 470 14.50 8.56 16.12
CA TRP A 470 14.09 9.91 16.50
C TRP A 470 14.76 11.00 15.67
N GLY A 471 15.78 10.66 14.87
CA GLY A 471 16.56 11.63 14.08
C GLY A 471 15.70 12.46 13.13
N GLY A 472 14.83 11.80 12.36
CA GLY A 472 13.90 12.49 11.47
C GLY A 472 12.90 13.39 12.20
N TYR A 473 12.48 13.02 13.42
CA TYR A 473 11.61 13.86 14.25
C TYR A 473 12.33 15.12 14.72
N LEU A 474 13.58 15.03 15.18
CA LEU A 474 14.36 16.21 15.57
C LEU A 474 14.62 17.14 14.38
N ILE A 475 14.96 16.59 13.22
CA ILE A 475 15.11 17.35 11.97
C ILE A 475 13.81 18.12 11.69
N TYR A 476 12.66 17.46 11.83
CA TYR A 476 11.36 18.12 11.71
C TYR A 476 11.15 19.20 12.77
N ARG A 477 11.27 18.89 14.06
CA ARG A 477 10.95 19.78 15.18
C ARG A 477 11.77 21.06 15.18
N PHE A 478 13.03 20.97 14.78
CA PHE A 478 13.97 22.10 14.74
C PHE A 478 14.17 22.69 13.34
N ALA A 479 13.32 22.34 12.38
CA ALA A 479 13.41 22.81 10.99
C ALA A 479 14.81 22.62 10.36
N GLY A 480 15.48 21.52 10.68
CA GLY A 480 16.83 21.19 10.22
C GLY A 480 17.96 22.02 10.85
N ARG A 481 17.66 22.90 11.82
CA ARG A 481 18.67 23.68 12.55
C ARG A 481 19.54 22.77 13.41
N THR A 482 18.91 21.93 14.23
CA THR A 482 19.58 20.88 15.00
C THR A 482 20.13 19.82 14.06
N LYS A 483 21.43 19.55 14.19
CA LYS A 483 22.09 18.47 13.46
C LYS A 483 22.08 17.21 14.31
N VAL A 484 21.64 16.11 13.69
CA VAL A 484 21.61 14.80 14.34
C VAL A 484 22.88 14.02 14.06
N PHE A 485 23.26 13.12 14.95
CA PHE A 485 24.40 12.22 14.71
C PHE A 485 24.10 11.29 13.52
N MET A 486 22.89 10.76 13.48
CA MET A 486 22.38 9.86 12.44
C MET A 486 20.84 9.93 12.41
N ASP A 487 20.25 9.65 11.25
CA ASP A 487 18.81 9.45 11.04
C ASP A 487 18.55 8.18 10.19
N GLY A 488 17.30 7.92 9.80
CA GLY A 488 16.89 6.69 9.10
C GLY A 488 17.38 6.53 7.65
N ARG A 489 18.13 7.50 7.09
CA ARG A 489 18.75 7.41 5.74
C ARG A 489 19.92 6.43 5.69
N SER A 490 19.62 5.15 5.91
CA SER A 490 20.59 4.05 5.95
C SER A 490 21.42 3.90 4.67
N ASP A 491 20.87 4.30 3.53
CA ASP A 491 21.57 4.31 2.23
C ASP A 491 22.67 5.38 2.16
N PHE A 492 22.54 6.45 2.94
CA PHE A 492 23.46 7.59 2.93
C PHE A 492 24.64 7.43 3.90
N TYR A 493 24.41 6.94 5.12
CA TYR A 493 25.44 6.89 6.16
C TYR A 493 26.53 5.83 5.92
N GLY A 494 26.17 4.78 5.19
CA GLY A 494 27.05 3.66 4.86
C GLY A 494 27.38 2.75 6.05
N GLN A 495 28.08 1.66 5.75
CA GLN A 495 28.41 0.62 6.73
C GLN A 495 29.24 1.15 7.90
N ASP A 496 30.32 1.89 7.64
CA ASP A 496 31.26 2.34 8.69
C ASP A 496 30.56 3.13 9.82
N LEU A 497 29.64 4.02 9.45
CA LEU A 497 28.94 4.86 10.43
C LEU A 497 27.82 4.10 11.12
N LEU A 498 27.17 3.15 10.43
CA LEU A 498 26.21 2.25 11.05
C LEU A 498 26.87 1.32 12.08
N GLU A 499 28.06 0.80 11.78
CA GLU A 499 28.86 0.02 12.74
C GLU A 499 29.27 0.88 13.94
N THR A 500 29.73 2.10 13.69
CA THR A 500 30.05 3.09 14.73
C THR A 500 28.83 3.39 15.60
N TYR A 501 27.67 3.55 14.98
CA TYR A 501 26.41 3.79 15.67
C TYR A 501 25.99 2.58 16.51
N ALA A 502 26.08 1.36 15.95
CA ALA A 502 25.81 0.13 16.67
C ALA A 502 26.77 -0.06 17.86
N GLN A 503 28.06 0.33 17.71
CA GLN A 503 29.03 0.32 18.81
C GLN A 503 28.58 1.19 19.99
N LEU A 504 28.02 2.37 19.72
CA LEU A 504 27.48 3.27 20.74
C LEU A 504 26.19 2.72 21.35
N VAL A 505 25.27 2.22 20.52
CA VAL A 505 23.96 1.73 20.98
C VAL A 505 24.09 0.48 21.85
N GLU A 506 24.96 -0.44 21.45
CA GLU A 506 25.22 -1.68 22.17
C GLU A 506 26.30 -1.54 23.26
N VAL A 507 26.87 -0.34 23.44
CA VAL A 507 27.94 -0.05 24.40
C VAL A 507 29.10 -1.05 24.27
N LYS A 508 29.52 -1.31 23.03
CA LYS A 508 30.69 -2.15 22.73
C LYS A 508 31.98 -1.46 23.24
N PRO A 509 33.07 -2.22 23.49
CA PRO A 509 34.35 -1.65 23.90
C PRO A 509 34.77 -0.45 23.03
N GLY A 510 35.21 0.65 23.66
CA GLY A 510 35.59 1.89 22.99
C GLY A 510 34.44 2.85 22.65
N TRP A 511 33.20 2.60 23.12
CA TRP A 511 32.06 3.49 22.92
C TRP A 511 32.32 4.94 23.39
N ASP A 512 33.03 5.13 24.52
CA ASP A 512 33.32 6.44 25.09
C ASP A 512 34.30 7.24 24.19
N ALA A 513 35.28 6.54 23.62
CA ALA A 513 36.22 7.10 22.65
C ALA A 513 35.50 7.56 21.37
N VAL A 514 34.43 6.87 20.96
CA VAL A 514 33.60 7.30 19.83
C VAL A 514 32.86 8.60 20.15
N LEU A 515 32.21 8.71 21.32
CA LEU A 515 31.55 9.96 21.73
C LEU A 515 32.53 11.14 21.78
N LYS A 516 33.76 10.89 22.25
CA LYS A 516 34.85 11.89 22.27
C LYS A 516 35.30 12.26 20.84
N ARG A 517 35.50 11.27 19.97
CA ARG A 517 35.94 11.46 18.57
C ARG A 517 34.97 12.32 17.76
N TYR A 518 33.68 12.16 17.98
CA TYR A 518 32.63 12.91 17.28
C TYR A 518 32.19 14.18 18.02
N ASP A 519 32.88 14.55 19.10
CA ASP A 519 32.58 15.72 19.93
C ASP A 519 31.09 15.76 20.34
N VAL A 520 30.60 14.61 20.82
CA VAL A 520 29.20 14.52 21.28
C VAL A 520 29.09 15.23 22.61
N ARG A 521 28.30 16.30 22.63
CA ARG A 521 27.99 17.07 23.84
C ARG A 521 26.65 16.68 24.46
N PHE A 522 25.66 16.37 23.64
CA PHE A 522 24.32 16.00 24.09
C PHE A 522 23.93 14.63 23.57
N VAL A 523 23.41 13.80 24.47
CA VAL A 523 22.87 12.47 24.16
C VAL A 523 21.40 12.44 24.55
N LEU A 524 20.52 12.22 23.58
CA LEU A 524 19.08 12.03 23.74
C LEU A 524 18.74 10.57 23.42
N VAL A 525 18.38 9.79 24.43
CA VAL A 525 18.09 8.35 24.27
C VAL A 525 16.93 7.92 25.16
N PRO A 526 16.26 6.79 24.83
CA PRO A 526 15.29 6.20 25.74
C PRO A 526 15.89 5.86 27.12
N PRO A 527 15.13 5.94 28.22
CA PRO A 527 15.63 5.62 29.55
C PRO A 527 16.10 4.16 29.70
N ASP A 528 15.52 3.23 28.93
CA ASP A 528 15.86 1.79 28.91
C ASP A 528 17.03 1.45 27.96
N HIS A 529 17.61 2.46 27.31
CA HIS A 529 18.70 2.28 26.38
C HIS A 529 20.02 1.93 27.12
N ALA A 530 20.80 0.98 26.60
CA ALA A 530 22.04 0.54 27.24
C ALA A 530 23.02 1.71 27.46
N LEU A 531 23.13 2.61 26.47
CA LEU A 531 23.93 3.84 26.59
C LEU A 531 23.47 4.73 27.76
N ALA A 532 22.16 4.88 28.01
CA ALA A 532 21.66 5.70 29.12
C ALA A 532 22.17 5.17 30.47
N SER A 533 22.14 3.84 30.66
CA SER A 533 22.60 3.20 31.90
C SER A 533 24.07 3.49 32.19
N VAL A 534 24.92 3.46 31.16
CA VAL A 534 26.36 3.63 31.32
C VAL A 534 26.72 5.12 31.48
N LEU A 535 26.01 6.02 30.80
CA LEU A 535 26.17 7.46 31.00
C LEU A 535 25.77 7.91 32.41
N GLN A 536 24.75 7.30 33.02
CA GLN A 536 24.38 7.58 34.42
C GLN A 536 25.47 7.19 35.43
N LEU A 537 26.31 6.20 35.10
CA LEU A 537 27.41 5.74 35.95
C LEU A 537 28.73 6.50 35.69
N SER A 538 28.81 7.26 34.60
CA SER A 538 30.01 7.99 34.22
C SER A 538 30.07 9.36 34.89
N SER A 539 31.23 9.73 35.43
CA SER A 539 31.48 11.08 35.94
C SER A 539 31.57 12.14 34.84
N ASP A 540 31.78 11.71 33.58
CA ASP A 540 31.94 12.60 32.43
C ASP A 540 30.59 13.12 31.89
N TRP A 541 29.47 12.66 32.44
CA TRP A 541 28.13 12.96 31.93
C TRP A 541 27.17 13.30 33.07
N LYS A 542 26.34 14.31 32.84
CA LYS A 542 25.28 14.73 33.76
C LYS A 542 23.94 14.56 33.07
N ARG A 543 23.00 13.85 33.72
CA ARG A 543 21.62 13.81 33.26
C ARG A 543 20.95 15.16 33.56
N VAL A 544 20.56 15.87 32.52
CA VAL A 544 19.96 17.22 32.61
C VAL A 544 18.44 17.20 32.41
N TYR A 545 17.90 16.15 31.80
CA TYR A 545 16.47 15.93 31.63
C TYR A 545 16.13 14.44 31.72
N ALA A 546 14.93 14.11 32.21
CA ALA A 546 14.39 12.77 32.25
C ALA A 546 12.85 12.80 32.23
N ASP A 547 12.24 11.97 31.40
CA ASP A 547 10.82 11.63 31.48
C ASP A 547 10.58 10.14 31.14
N SER A 548 9.32 9.73 30.95
CA SER A 548 8.98 8.34 30.62
C SER A 548 9.40 7.90 29.22
N VAL A 549 9.80 8.83 28.34
CA VAL A 549 10.12 8.57 26.93
C VAL A 549 11.60 8.76 26.66
N ALA A 550 12.25 9.77 27.25
CA ALA A 550 13.63 10.12 26.95
C ALA A 550 14.42 10.67 28.16
N ASP A 551 15.70 10.33 28.19
CA ASP A 551 16.73 10.97 29.01
C ASP A 551 17.61 11.87 28.13
N VAL A 552 18.03 13.02 28.67
CA VAL A 552 19.06 13.88 28.06
C VAL A 552 20.27 13.93 28.97
N PHE A 553 21.43 13.60 28.40
CA PHE A 553 22.72 13.74 29.06
C PHE A 553 23.54 14.85 28.40
N GLU A 554 24.16 15.69 29.21
CA GLU A 554 25.17 16.66 28.81
C GLU A 554 26.54 16.21 29.29
N ARG A 555 27.55 16.33 28.44
CA ARG A 555 28.94 16.05 28.80
C ARG A 555 29.45 17.11 29.78
N VAL A 556 30.09 16.67 30.86
CA VAL A 556 30.71 17.52 31.88
C VAL A 556 32.17 17.76 31.50
N GLY A 557 32.54 19.02 31.30
CA GLY A 557 33.86 19.44 30.84
C GLY A 557 33.81 19.95 29.42
#